data_AF-A0A7V5VZ64-F1
#
_entry.id   AF-A0A7V5VZ64-F1
#
_cell.length_a   1.000
_cell.length_b   1.000
_cell.length_c   1.000
_cell.angle_alpha   90.00
_cell.angle_beta   90.00
_cell.angle_gamma   90.00
#
_symmetry.space_group_name_H-M   'P 1'
#
loop_
_entity.id
_entity.type
_entity.pdbx_description
1 polymer ?
#
loop_
_entity_poly.entity_id
_entity_poly.type
_entity_poly.pdbx_seq_one_letter_code
_entity_poly.pdbx_strand_id
1 'polypeptide(L)'
;ENEIKILADEIKKELIKIISYKIIINYINEEKKNVEKILLKLQEKVNEYFSNIIEDKYLLNINNNSELKIKGKNIAQNYQEININSLSYGTKEQLTFLIRLAIVEQLFCNTNKVNQDNIKFLVLDDTFVNTDESRFKTLMDIIKEYKDKIQFLIFTCRYNDYSNYFDNSISNFIKLENS
;
A
#
# COMPACT_ATOMS: atom_id res chain seq x y z
N GLU A 1 11.71 48.82 -38.31
CA GLU A 1 10.32 48.31 -38.16
C GLU A 1 10.21 46.79 -38.27
N ASN A 2 10.82 46.15 -39.27
CA ASN A 2 10.68 44.69 -39.47
C ASN A 2 11.30 43.84 -38.32
N GLU A 3 12.48 44.23 -37.83
CA GLU A 3 13.13 43.56 -36.68
C GLU A 3 12.32 43.69 -35.38
N ILE A 4 11.72 44.86 -35.13
CA ILE A 4 10.89 45.10 -33.94
C ILE A 4 9.66 44.17 -33.96
N LYS A 5 9.08 43.96 -35.14
CA LYS A 5 7.94 43.06 -35.31
C LYS A 5 8.32 41.59 -35.09
N ILE A 6 9.48 41.17 -35.62
CA ILE A 6 10.01 39.82 -35.39
C ILE A 6 10.26 39.58 -33.90
N LEU A 7 10.91 40.52 -33.21
CA LEU A 7 11.13 40.43 -31.76
C LEU A 7 9.82 40.36 -30.98
N ALA A 8 8.81 41.15 -31.36
CA ALA A 8 7.51 41.14 -30.71
C ALA A 8 6.79 39.79 -30.85
N ASP A 9 6.87 39.16 -32.02
CA ASP A 9 6.32 37.82 -32.26
C ASP A 9 7.07 36.73 -31.49
N GLU A 10 8.39 36.84 -31.35
CA GLU A 10 9.19 35.95 -30.50
C GLU A 10 8.84 36.09 -29.02
N ILE A 11 8.74 37.32 -28.52
CA ILE A 11 8.30 37.60 -27.14
C ILE A 11 6.92 36.99 -26.90
N LYS A 12 5.99 37.14 -27.84
CA LYS A 12 4.64 36.58 -27.74
C LYS A 12 4.67 35.05 -27.67
N LYS A 13 5.50 34.39 -28.49
CA LYS A 13 5.68 32.93 -28.44
C LYS A 13 6.24 32.47 -27.10
N GLU A 14 7.25 33.16 -26.58
CA GLU A 14 7.83 32.82 -25.26
C GLU A 14 6.84 33.06 -24.12
N LEU A 15 6.03 34.13 -24.18
CA LEU A 15 4.96 34.35 -23.19
C LEU A 15 3.93 33.22 -23.19
N ILE A 16 3.53 32.72 -24.36
CA ILE A 16 2.61 31.57 -24.47
C ILE A 16 3.22 30.32 -23.82
N LYS A 17 4.51 30.05 -24.05
CA LYS A 17 5.21 28.93 -23.41
C LYS A 17 5.24 29.08 -21.88
N ILE A 18 5.58 30.27 -21.36
CA ILE A 18 5.61 30.54 -19.92
C ILE A 18 4.24 30.31 -19.28
N ILE A 19 3.17 30.79 -19.90
CA ILE A 19 1.81 30.58 -19.41
C ILE A 19 1.45 29.08 -19.42
N SER A 20 1.80 28.38 -20.50
CA SER A 20 1.56 26.93 -20.62
C SER A 20 2.29 26.14 -19.53
N TYR A 21 3.56 26.44 -19.29
CA TYR A 21 4.33 25.82 -18.21
C TYR A 21 3.75 26.11 -16.82
N LYS A 22 3.27 27.35 -16.56
CA LYS A 22 2.60 27.67 -15.30
C LYS A 22 1.34 26.83 -15.08
N ILE A 23 0.53 26.64 -16.12
CA ILE A 23 -0.67 25.79 -16.04
C ILE A 23 -0.27 24.34 -15.69
N ILE A 24 0.71 23.78 -16.39
CA ILE A 24 1.20 22.41 -16.13
C ILE A 24 1.72 22.28 -14.69
N ILE A 25 2.52 23.24 -14.22
CA ILE A 25 3.04 23.23 -12.84
C ILE A 25 1.90 23.26 -11.83
N ASN A 26 0.87 24.08 -12.06
CA ASN A 26 -0.30 24.12 -11.18
C ASN A 26 -1.03 22.78 -11.13
N TYR A 27 -1.30 22.16 -12.29
CA TYR A 27 -1.90 20.83 -12.34
C TYR A 27 -1.06 19.78 -11.60
N ILE A 28 0.26 19.76 -11.81
CA ILE A 28 1.17 18.84 -11.10
C ILE A 28 1.09 19.06 -9.58
N ASN A 29 1.07 20.31 -9.13
CA ASN A 29 1.00 20.63 -7.71
C ASN A 29 -0.35 20.26 -7.08
N GLU A 30 -1.45 20.36 -7.83
CA GLU A 30 -2.76 19.89 -7.38
C GLU A 30 -2.79 18.36 -7.25
N GLU A 31 -2.26 17.63 -8.24
CA GLU A 31 -2.20 16.17 -8.19
C GLU A 31 -1.27 15.66 -7.07
N LYS A 32 -0.15 16.35 -6.80
CA LYS A 32 0.72 16.03 -5.66
C LYS A 32 -0.03 16.08 -4.33
N LYS A 33 -0.90 17.08 -4.12
CA LYS A 33 -1.73 17.17 -2.90
C LYS A 33 -2.74 16.01 -2.79
N ASN A 34 -3.24 15.50 -3.92
CA ASN A 34 -4.10 14.33 -3.93
C ASN A 34 -3.33 13.07 -3.52
N VAL A 35 -2.11 12.90 -4.02
CA VAL A 35 -1.22 11.79 -3.63
C VAL A 35 -0.90 11.86 -2.13
N GLU A 36 -0.56 13.03 -1.60
CA GLU A 36 -0.31 13.22 -0.16
C GLU A 36 -1.50 12.76 0.70
N LYS A 37 -2.74 13.11 0.31
CA LYS A 37 -3.95 12.64 1.00
C LYS A 37 -4.11 11.12 0.95
N ILE A 38 -3.79 10.49 -0.17
CA ILE A 38 -3.85 9.03 -0.31
C ILE A 38 -2.81 8.37 0.60
N LEU A 39 -1.59 8.92 0.64
CA LEU A 39 -0.51 8.40 1.50
C LEU A 39 -0.83 8.53 2.99
N LEU A 40 -1.47 9.61 3.42
CA LEU A 40 -1.93 9.77 4.80
C LEU A 40 -2.94 8.68 5.19
N LYS A 41 -3.95 8.45 4.36
CA LYS A 41 -4.94 7.38 4.59
C LYS A 41 -4.31 5.99 4.58
N LEU A 42 -3.36 5.76 3.67
CA LEU A 42 -2.60 4.53 3.61
C LEU A 42 -1.82 4.31 4.92
N GLN A 43 -1.13 5.34 5.42
CA GLN A 43 -0.39 5.27 6.68
C GLN A 43 -1.32 4.96 7.86
N GLU A 44 -2.45 5.65 7.97
CA GLU A 44 -3.44 5.42 9.03
C GLU A 44 -3.92 3.97 9.03
N LYS A 45 -4.28 3.45 7.86
CA LYS A 45 -4.80 2.08 7.73
C LYS A 45 -3.74 1.02 8.01
N VAL A 46 -2.52 1.20 7.50
CA VAL A 46 -1.43 0.26 7.81
C VAL A 46 -1.13 0.26 9.30
N ASN A 47 -1.08 1.43 9.95
CA ASN A 47 -0.84 1.53 11.40
C ASN A 47 -1.95 0.87 12.22
N GLU A 48 -3.22 1.03 11.82
CA GLU A 48 -4.36 0.34 12.45
C GLU A 48 -4.13 -1.18 12.47
N TYR A 49 -3.78 -1.79 11.33
CA TYR A 49 -3.48 -3.22 11.29
C TYR A 49 -2.19 -3.59 12.04
N PHE A 50 -1.16 -2.75 11.95
CA PHE A 50 0.13 -3.00 12.61
C PHE A 50 -0.01 -3.04 14.12
N SER A 51 -0.83 -2.15 14.68
CA SER A 51 -1.20 -2.14 16.09
C SER A 51 -1.88 -3.45 16.50
N ASN A 52 -2.81 -3.96 15.68
CA ASN A 52 -3.53 -5.20 15.94
C ASN A 52 -2.64 -6.46 15.87
N ILE A 53 -1.65 -6.49 14.98
CA ILE A 53 -0.78 -7.67 14.77
C ILE A 53 0.45 -7.65 15.68
N ILE A 54 1.01 -6.47 15.99
CA ILE A 54 2.34 -6.34 16.61
C ILE A 54 2.31 -5.54 17.92
N GLU A 55 1.14 -5.39 18.56
CA GLU A 55 0.99 -4.82 19.91
C GLU A 55 1.64 -3.43 20.05
N ASP A 56 1.43 -2.56 19.05
CA ASP A 56 1.99 -1.19 19.00
C ASP A 56 3.53 -1.10 19.02
N LYS A 57 4.27 -2.18 18.73
CA LYS A 57 5.75 -2.14 18.76
C LYS A 57 6.36 -1.25 17.67
N TYR A 58 5.66 -1.09 16.55
CA TYR A 58 6.12 -0.33 15.40
C TYR A 58 5.03 0.59 14.85
N LEU A 59 5.45 1.68 14.21
CA LEU A 59 4.61 2.59 13.45
C LEU A 59 5.24 2.87 12.09
N LEU A 60 4.40 2.83 11.06
CA LEU A 60 4.70 3.36 9.74
C LEU A 60 4.57 4.88 9.74
N ASN A 61 5.55 5.55 9.16
CA ASN A 61 5.54 6.99 8.92
C ASN A 61 5.99 7.27 7.49
N ILE A 62 5.07 7.75 6.66
CA ILE A 62 5.33 8.23 5.31
C ILE A 62 5.56 9.73 5.39
N ASN A 63 6.74 10.21 5.00
CA ASN A 63 7.03 11.63 5.03
C ASN A 63 6.46 12.35 3.78
N ASN A 64 6.56 13.69 3.77
CA ASN A 64 6.09 14.53 2.66
C ASN A 64 6.81 14.25 1.33
N ASN A 65 7.96 13.58 1.36
CA ASN A 65 8.70 13.15 0.18
C ASN A 65 8.28 11.76 -0.29
N SER A 66 7.19 11.19 0.26
CA SER A 66 6.73 9.82 0.01
C SER A 66 7.72 8.73 0.42
N GLU A 67 8.67 9.04 1.29
CA GLU A 67 9.59 8.05 1.84
C GLU A 67 8.95 7.34 3.02
N LEU A 68 8.99 6.01 2.97
CA LEU A 68 8.46 5.14 4.00
C LEU A 68 9.52 4.93 5.09
N LYS A 69 9.21 5.36 6.30
CA LYS A 69 10.03 5.18 7.50
C LYS A 69 9.29 4.32 8.51
N ILE A 70 10.05 3.55 9.29
CA ILE A 70 9.52 2.77 10.40
C ILE A 70 10.02 3.38 11.70
N LYS A 71 9.12 3.56 12.66
CA LYS A 71 9.46 3.90 14.03
C LYS A 71 9.20 2.69 14.92
N GLY A 72 10.15 2.33 15.78
CA GLY A 72 9.99 1.29 16.79
C GLY A 72 9.94 1.88 18.19
N LYS A 73 9.23 1.23 19.12
CA LYS A 73 9.29 1.60 20.55
C LYS A 73 10.65 1.24 21.12
N ASN A 74 11.29 2.21 21.77
CA ASN A 74 12.50 1.97 22.56
C ASN A 74 12.15 1.48 23.98
N ILE A 75 13.19 1.29 24.81
CA ILE A 75 13.04 0.84 26.21
C ILE A 75 12.14 1.80 27.02
N ALA A 76 12.19 3.09 26.72
CA ALA A 76 11.35 4.12 27.34
C ALA A 76 9.93 4.21 26.74
N GLN A 77 9.51 3.23 25.93
CA GLN A 77 8.21 3.18 25.25
C GLN A 77 7.97 4.33 24.25
N ASN A 78 9.01 5.06 23.87
CA ASN A 78 8.95 6.14 22.90
C ASN A 78 9.29 5.63 21.49
N TYR A 79 8.58 6.14 20.49
CA TYR A 79 8.86 5.82 19.10
C TYR A 79 10.12 6.53 18.60
N GLN A 80 11.08 5.74 18.09
CA GLN A 80 12.28 6.23 17.43
C GLN A 80 12.39 5.63 16.04
N GLU A 81 12.92 6.40 15.09
CA GLU A 81 13.15 5.91 13.73
C GLU A 81 14.16 4.75 13.78
N ILE A 82 13.81 3.65 13.12
CA ILE A 82 14.65 2.48 12.98
C ILE A 82 14.83 2.13 11.51
N ASN A 83 15.94 1.48 11.19
CA ASN A 83 16.16 0.97 9.84
C ASN A 83 15.18 -0.17 9.56
N ILE A 84 14.43 -0.12 8.45
CA ILE A 84 13.53 -1.21 8.05
C ILE A 84 14.26 -2.56 7.96
N ASN A 85 15.56 -2.55 7.66
CA ASN A 85 16.38 -3.75 7.58
C ASN A 85 16.61 -4.42 8.95
N SER A 86 16.46 -3.70 10.07
CA SER A 86 16.57 -4.28 11.41
C SER A 86 15.32 -5.04 11.85
N LEU A 87 14.21 -4.94 11.11
CA LEU A 87 13.01 -5.74 11.37
C LEU A 87 13.29 -7.23 11.12
N SER A 88 12.65 -8.08 11.93
CA SER A 88 12.65 -9.53 11.70
C SER A 88 12.05 -9.86 10.33
N TYR A 89 12.43 -11.02 9.77
CA TYR A 89 11.93 -11.44 8.46
C TYR A 89 10.39 -11.54 8.44
N GLY A 90 9.79 -12.15 9.48
CA GLY A 90 8.34 -12.23 9.63
C GLY A 90 7.67 -10.86 9.74
N THR A 91 8.28 -9.90 10.45
CA THR A 91 7.76 -8.53 10.53
C THR A 91 7.79 -7.81 9.17
N LYS A 92 8.83 -8.03 8.36
CA LYS A 92 8.92 -7.48 7.00
C LYS A 92 7.85 -8.07 6.08
N GLU A 93 7.59 -9.36 6.16
CA GLU A 93 6.51 -10.03 5.42
C GLU A 93 5.14 -9.46 5.81
N GLN A 94 4.87 -9.34 7.11
CA GLN A 94 3.65 -8.75 7.65
C GLN A 94 3.43 -7.32 7.16
N LEU A 95 4.46 -6.47 7.27
CA LEU A 95 4.41 -5.09 6.80
C LEU A 95 4.12 -5.03 5.29
N THR A 96 4.80 -5.86 4.51
CA THR A 96 4.63 -5.90 3.06
C THR A 96 3.20 -6.29 2.68
N PHE A 97 2.64 -7.30 3.34
CA PHE A 97 1.25 -7.70 3.15
C PHE A 97 0.27 -6.56 3.47
N LEU A 98 0.44 -5.90 4.62
CA LEU A 98 -0.49 -4.86 5.07
C LEU A 98 -0.44 -3.61 4.21
N ILE A 99 0.76 -3.22 3.74
CA ILE A 99 0.91 -2.14 2.76
C ILE A 99 0.15 -2.51 1.47
N ARG A 100 0.34 -3.73 0.95
CA ARG A 100 -0.38 -4.18 -0.25
C ARG A 100 -1.89 -4.17 -0.04
N LEU A 101 -2.38 -4.68 1.09
CA LEU A 101 -3.79 -4.70 1.43
C LEU A 101 -4.37 -3.28 1.51
N ALA A 102 -3.69 -2.38 2.22
CA ALA A 102 -4.13 -1.00 2.37
C ALA A 102 -4.10 -0.24 1.03
N ILE A 103 -3.12 -0.50 0.15
CA ILE A 103 -3.12 0.03 -1.22
C ILE A 103 -4.35 -0.47 -1.99
N VAL A 104 -4.63 -1.78 -1.93
CA VAL A 104 -5.78 -2.36 -2.64
C VAL A 104 -7.09 -1.73 -2.14
N GLU A 105 -7.23 -1.57 -0.84
CA GLU A 105 -8.40 -0.93 -0.24
C GLU A 105 -8.55 0.54 -0.68
N GLN A 106 -7.49 1.33 -0.58
CA GLN A 106 -7.54 2.76 -0.90
C GLN A 106 -7.76 3.04 -2.38
N LEU A 107 -7.08 2.31 -3.27
CA LEU A 107 -7.16 2.56 -4.71
C LEU A 107 -8.42 1.96 -5.34
N PHE A 108 -8.84 0.79 -4.87
CA PHE A 108 -9.86 0.01 -5.57
C PHE A 108 -11.16 -0.16 -4.78
N CYS A 109 -11.16 -0.14 -3.44
CA CYS A 109 -12.37 -0.33 -2.64
C CYS A 109 -13.10 0.98 -2.27
N ASN A 110 -12.37 2.09 -2.12
CA ASN A 110 -12.94 3.36 -1.69
C ASN A 110 -13.25 4.35 -2.82
N THR A 111 -13.11 3.94 -4.08
CA THR A 111 -13.34 4.80 -5.24
C THR A 111 -14.67 4.43 -5.92
N ASN A 112 -15.63 5.36 -5.92
CA ASN A 112 -16.86 5.29 -6.74
C ASN A 112 -16.58 5.30 -8.26
N LYS A 113 -15.32 5.19 -8.68
CA LYS A 113 -14.81 5.38 -10.04
C LYS A 113 -14.24 4.11 -10.67
N VAL A 114 -14.25 3.00 -9.96
CA VAL A 114 -13.85 1.72 -10.54
C VAL A 114 -15.14 1.00 -10.93
N ASN A 115 -15.34 0.84 -12.24
CA ASN A 115 -16.41 0.04 -12.82
C ASN A 115 -16.56 -1.27 -12.01
N GLN A 116 -17.80 -1.72 -11.83
CA GLN A 116 -18.17 -2.91 -11.05
C GLN A 116 -17.46 -4.20 -11.53
N ASP A 117 -16.72 -4.15 -12.64
CA ASP A 117 -16.09 -5.26 -13.35
C ASP A 117 -14.61 -5.50 -12.99
N ASN A 118 -13.97 -4.67 -12.16
CA ASN A 118 -12.57 -4.91 -11.80
C ASN A 118 -12.46 -5.91 -10.65
N ILE A 119 -12.18 -7.17 -11.00
CA ILE A 119 -11.78 -8.22 -10.05
C ILE A 119 -10.52 -7.75 -9.32
N LYS A 120 -10.62 -7.59 -8.00
CA LYS A 120 -9.49 -7.27 -7.13
C LYS A 120 -8.97 -8.58 -6.57
N PHE A 121 -7.77 -8.96 -6.94
CA PHE A 121 -7.14 -10.13 -6.34
C PHE A 121 -5.77 -9.80 -5.77
N LEU A 122 -5.41 -10.51 -4.72
CA LEU A 122 -4.09 -10.46 -4.12
C LEU A 122 -3.48 -11.85 -4.15
N VAL A 123 -2.31 -11.96 -4.78
CA VAL A 123 -1.54 -13.20 -4.81
C VAL A 123 -0.55 -13.20 -3.65
N LEU A 124 -0.61 -14.24 -2.83
CA LEU A 124 0.31 -14.51 -1.73
C LEU A 124 1.08 -15.79 -2.07
N ASP A 125 2.39 -15.69 -2.24
CA ASP A 125 3.27 -16.81 -2.55
C ASP A 125 4.13 -17.13 -1.31
N ASP A 126 3.86 -18.28 -0.69
CA ASP A 126 4.42 -18.77 0.56
C ASP A 126 4.66 -17.67 1.60
N THR A 127 3.67 -16.80 1.77
CA THR A 127 3.75 -15.66 2.68
C THR A 127 3.53 -16.15 4.12
N PHE A 128 4.16 -15.49 5.09
CA PHE A 128 4.03 -15.75 6.54
C PHE A 128 4.73 -17.01 7.05
N VAL A 129 5.68 -17.59 6.30
CA VAL A 129 6.48 -18.76 6.73
C VAL A 129 7.17 -18.49 8.07
N ASN A 130 7.63 -17.26 8.29
CA ASN A 130 8.35 -16.86 9.50
C ASN A 130 7.46 -16.19 10.56
N THR A 131 6.14 -16.35 10.47
CA THR A 131 5.18 -15.74 11.39
C THR A 131 4.76 -16.74 12.47
N ASP A 132 4.77 -16.30 13.73
CA ASP A 132 4.26 -17.08 14.86
C ASP A 132 2.73 -17.27 14.79
N GLU A 133 2.23 -18.29 15.48
CA GLU A 133 0.82 -18.70 15.41
C GLU A 133 -0.16 -17.57 15.79
N SER A 134 0.18 -16.76 16.80
CA SER A 134 -0.70 -15.69 17.27
C SER A 134 -0.90 -14.62 16.21
N ARG A 135 0.20 -14.19 15.56
CA ARG A 135 0.15 -13.22 14.46
C ARG A 135 -0.44 -13.82 13.20
N PHE A 136 -0.17 -15.10 12.93
CA PHE A 136 -0.74 -15.80 11.78
C PHE A 136 -2.26 -15.80 11.87
N LYS A 137 -2.83 -16.11 13.04
CA LYS A 137 -4.28 -16.03 13.28
C LYS A 137 -4.84 -14.65 12.97
N THR A 138 -4.23 -13.59 13.50
CA THR A 138 -4.68 -12.21 13.25
C THR A 138 -4.65 -11.87 11.75
N LEU A 139 -3.63 -12.32 11.02
CA LEU A 139 -3.54 -12.13 9.56
C LEU A 139 -4.65 -12.87 8.83
N MET A 140 -4.97 -14.10 9.23
CA MET A 140 -6.07 -14.87 8.63
C MET A 140 -7.43 -14.21 8.90
N ASP A 141 -7.63 -13.65 10.10
CA ASP A 141 -8.85 -12.91 10.44
C ASP A 141 -9.00 -11.65 9.58
N ILE A 142 -7.90 -10.92 9.33
CA ILE A 142 -7.89 -9.80 8.37
C ILE A 142 -8.24 -10.30 6.96
N ILE A 143 -7.63 -11.38 6.47
CA ILE A 143 -7.95 -11.92 5.13
C ILE A 143 -9.45 -12.26 5.02
N LYS A 144 -10.05 -12.85 6.06
CA LYS A 144 -11.48 -13.15 6.10
C LYS A 144 -12.36 -11.91 6.05
N GLU A 145 -11.97 -10.82 6.72
CA GLU A 145 -12.71 -9.55 6.67
C GLU A 145 -12.79 -8.99 5.25
N TYR A 146 -11.75 -9.23 4.43
CA TYR A 146 -11.65 -8.74 3.07
C TYR A 146 -12.15 -9.70 2.00
N LYS A 147 -12.61 -10.91 2.37
CA LYS A 147 -12.96 -11.97 1.40
C LYS A 147 -14.01 -11.56 0.36
N ASP A 148 -14.98 -10.73 0.76
CA ASP A 148 -16.08 -10.30 -0.11
C ASP A 148 -15.68 -9.10 -0.99
N LYS A 149 -14.52 -8.49 -0.71
CA LYS A 149 -13.99 -7.31 -1.39
C LYS A 149 -12.79 -7.63 -2.28
N ILE A 150 -12.02 -8.65 -1.92
CA ILE A 150 -10.74 -9.03 -2.54
C ILE A 150 -10.68 -10.56 -2.63
N GLN A 151 -10.40 -11.08 -3.82
CA GLN A 151 -10.08 -12.48 -4.02
C GLN A 151 -8.63 -12.76 -3.62
N PHE A 152 -8.41 -13.59 -2.60
CA PHE A 152 -7.06 -14.01 -2.22
C PHE A 152 -6.68 -15.30 -2.93
N LEU A 153 -5.53 -15.28 -3.63
CA LEU A 153 -4.92 -16.46 -4.23
C LEU A 153 -3.65 -16.80 -3.45
N ILE A 154 -3.73 -17.84 -2.63
CA ILE A 154 -2.64 -18.22 -1.71
C ILE A 154 -1.97 -19.47 -2.24
N PHE A 155 -0.73 -19.32 -2.69
CA PHE A 155 0.16 -20.43 -3.02
C PHE A 155 0.95 -20.75 -1.77
N THR A 156 0.83 -21.99 -1.28
CA THR A 156 1.60 -22.37 -0.10
C THR A 156 1.87 -23.86 0.01
N CYS A 157 3.03 -24.18 0.59
CA CYS A 157 3.37 -25.54 1.02
C CYS A 157 2.79 -25.89 2.40
N ARG A 158 2.23 -24.91 3.13
CA ARG A 158 1.74 -25.05 4.51
C ARG A 158 0.23 -25.31 4.58
N TYR A 159 -0.27 -26.25 3.79
CA TYR A 159 -1.73 -26.54 3.67
C TYR A 159 -2.44 -26.62 5.03
N ASN A 160 -1.87 -27.38 5.97
CA ASN A 160 -2.47 -27.60 7.29
C ASN A 160 -2.71 -26.28 8.04
N ASP A 161 -1.74 -25.36 7.98
CA ASP A 161 -1.82 -24.09 8.72
C ASP A 161 -2.95 -23.22 8.19
N TYR A 162 -3.15 -23.16 6.87
CA TYR A 162 -4.23 -22.38 6.25
C TYR A 162 -5.59 -23.08 6.36
N SER A 163 -5.63 -24.41 6.22
CA SER A 163 -6.88 -25.19 6.29
C SER A 163 -7.58 -25.12 7.65
N ASN A 164 -6.84 -24.81 8.71
CA ASN A 164 -7.42 -24.59 10.04
C ASN A 164 -8.22 -23.28 10.13
N TYR A 165 -7.98 -22.32 9.24
CA TYR A 165 -8.64 -21.02 9.26
C TYR A 165 -9.71 -20.88 8.18
N PHE A 166 -9.54 -21.53 7.03
CA PHE A 166 -10.51 -21.46 5.95
C PHE A 166 -11.16 -22.81 5.72
N ASP A 167 -12.49 -22.85 5.78
CA ASP A 167 -13.28 -24.02 5.42
C ASP A 167 -13.75 -23.93 3.96
N ASN A 168 -14.45 -24.97 3.52
CA ASN A 168 -15.02 -25.04 2.16
C ASN A 168 -16.20 -24.09 1.93
N SER A 169 -16.69 -23.39 2.97
CA SER A 169 -17.71 -22.36 2.81
C SER A 169 -17.11 -20.98 2.47
N ILE A 170 -15.81 -20.80 2.74
CA ILE A 170 -15.10 -19.53 2.59
C ILE A 170 -13.97 -19.61 1.57
N SER A 171 -13.45 -20.80 1.26
CA SER A 171 -12.30 -20.99 0.37
C SER A 171 -12.40 -22.26 -0.48
N ASN A 172 -11.63 -22.29 -1.56
CA ASN A 172 -11.36 -23.50 -2.34
C ASN A 172 -9.88 -23.87 -2.19
N PHE A 173 -9.60 -25.15 -1.94
CA PHE A 173 -8.24 -25.68 -1.91
C PHE A 173 -7.95 -26.49 -3.16
N ILE A 174 -6.86 -26.15 -3.85
CA ILE A 174 -6.38 -26.87 -5.03
C ILE A 174 -5.02 -27.47 -4.67
N LYS A 175 -4.93 -28.79 -4.66
CA LYS A 175 -3.66 -29.50 -4.46
C LYS A 175 -2.96 -29.62 -5.82
N LEU A 176 -1.76 -29.08 -5.93
CA LEU A 176 -0.90 -29.25 -7.09
C LEU A 176 -0.02 -30.49 -6.87
N GLU A 177 -0.26 -31.55 -7.63
CA GLU A 177 0.60 -32.74 -7.64
C GLU A 177 1.49 -32.70 -8.89
N ASN A 178 2.77 -33.04 -8.74
CA ASN A 178 3.67 -33.18 -9.89
C ASN A 178 3.21 -34.40 -10.70
N SER A 179 2.73 -34.15 -11.92
CA SER A 179 2.45 -35.17 -12.94
C SER A 179 3.73 -35.79 -13.48
#